data_AF-A0A8S0TFN6-F1
#
_entry.id   AF-A0A8S0TFN6-F1
#
_cell.length_a   1.000
_cell.length_b   1.000
_cell.length_c   1.000
_cell.angle_alpha   90.00
_cell.angle_beta   90.00
_cell.angle_gamma   90.00
#
_symmetry.space_group_name_H-M   'P 1'
#
loop_
_entity.id
_entity.type
_entity.pdbx_description
1 polymer ?
#
loop_
_entity_poly.entity_id
_entity_poly.type
_entity_poly.pdbx_seq_one_letter_code
_entity_poly.pdbx_strand_id
1 'polypeptide(L)'
;MGKESFQMTPLPCDIEVLWGQHRTTRAISLYKESIALIVYHLKEVDKIFDIWVTKELGGNGDSWIKLSSIGPLSQVERPLGFWNGEFMLENSSSELILYDPSSQEIKNLGIQGKRERVE
;
A
#
# COMPACT_ATOMS: atom_id res chain seq x y z
N MET A 1 -12.11 -32.82 -6.45
CA MET A 1 -11.37 -31.60 -6.85
C MET A 1 -12.28 -30.41 -6.62
N GLY A 2 -11.86 -29.43 -5.83
CA GLY A 2 -12.64 -28.21 -5.64
C GLY A 2 -12.71 -27.42 -6.95
N LYS A 3 -13.87 -26.88 -7.29
CA LYS A 3 -14.07 -26.04 -8.47
C LYS A 3 -13.77 -24.59 -8.05
N GLU A 4 -12.54 -24.15 -8.28
CA GLU A 4 -12.15 -22.77 -8.07
C GLU A 4 -12.59 -21.91 -9.28
N SER A 5 -13.05 -20.70 -9.02
CA SER A 5 -13.41 -19.71 -10.05
C SER A 5 -12.66 -18.42 -9.82
N PHE A 6 -12.03 -17.90 -10.87
CA PHE A 6 -11.27 -16.65 -10.83
C PHE A 6 -12.13 -15.50 -11.36
N GLN A 7 -12.06 -14.34 -10.71
CA GLN A 7 -12.75 -13.13 -11.10
C GLN A 7 -11.75 -11.97 -11.19
N MET A 8 -12.00 -11.04 -12.11
CA MET A 8 -11.18 -9.85 -12.29
C MET A 8 -11.88 -8.65 -11.65
N THR A 9 -11.15 -7.92 -10.81
CA THR A 9 -11.61 -6.63 -10.26
C THR A 9 -10.85 -5.51 -10.95
N PRO A 10 -11.52 -4.60 -11.68
CA PRO A 10 -10.86 -3.45 -12.30
C PRO A 10 -10.30 -2.49 -11.23
N LEU A 11 -9.33 -1.67 -11.60
CA LEU A 11 -8.75 -0.66 -10.71
C LEU A 11 -9.71 0.54 -10.52
N PRO A 12 -9.56 1.33 -9.44
CA PRO A 12 -10.31 2.57 -9.26
C PRO A 12 -10.02 3.57 -10.39
N CYS A 13 -11.08 4.17 -10.96
CA CYS A 13 -11.01 5.11 -12.09
C CYS A 13 -10.10 6.33 -11.80
N ASP A 14 -10.12 6.84 -10.57
CA ASP A 14 -9.36 8.03 -10.17
C ASP A 14 -7.84 7.85 -10.23
N ILE A 15 -7.34 6.60 -10.24
CA ILE A 15 -5.90 6.35 -10.31
C ILE A 15 -5.37 6.50 -11.74
N GLU A 16 -6.22 6.52 -12.77
CA GLU A 16 -5.80 6.77 -14.15
C GLU A 16 -5.32 8.21 -14.40
N VAL A 17 -5.70 9.17 -13.54
CA VAL A 17 -5.25 10.57 -13.63
C VAL A 17 -3.82 10.75 -13.09
N LEU A 18 -3.33 9.81 -12.27
CA LEU A 18 -2.00 9.88 -11.61
C LEU A 18 -0.83 9.41 -12.50
N TRP A 19 -1.03 9.33 -13.82
CA TRP A 19 0.01 8.94 -14.79
C TRP A 19 0.86 10.14 -15.28
N GLY A 20 0.80 11.28 -14.59
CA GLY A 20 1.62 12.47 -14.85
C GLY A 20 2.93 12.46 -14.07
N GLN A 21 4.06 12.58 -14.81
CA GLN A 21 5.45 12.96 -14.42
C GLN A 21 6.16 12.24 -13.24
N HIS A 22 5.46 11.80 -12.20
CA HIS A 22 5.96 11.06 -11.04
C HIS A 22 5.63 9.57 -11.21
N ARG A 23 6.62 8.67 -11.05
CA ARG A 23 6.38 7.23 -11.17
C ARG A 23 5.49 6.74 -10.02
N THR A 24 4.19 6.71 -10.27
CA THR A 24 3.17 6.13 -9.39
C THR A 24 3.40 4.63 -9.27
N THR A 25 3.52 4.14 -8.03
CA THR A 25 3.69 2.73 -7.66
C THR A 25 2.50 2.25 -6.86
N ARG A 26 2.25 0.95 -6.90
CA ARG A 26 1.09 0.31 -6.28
C ARG A 26 1.52 -0.92 -5.49
N ALA A 27 0.88 -1.16 -4.36
CA ALA A 27 0.98 -2.40 -3.60
C ALA A 27 -0.41 -2.88 -3.23
N ILE A 28 -0.57 -4.20 -3.09
CA ILE A 28 -1.81 -4.83 -2.62
C ILE A 28 -1.54 -5.42 -1.24
N SER A 29 -2.45 -5.19 -0.30
CA SER A 29 -2.40 -5.75 1.05
C SER A 29 -3.80 -6.18 1.47
N LEU A 30 -3.87 -7.02 2.49
CA LEU A 30 -5.10 -7.21 3.24
C LEU A 30 -5.30 -6.02 4.20
N TYR A 31 -6.53 -5.53 4.32
CA TYR A 31 -6.94 -4.57 5.34
C TYR A 31 -8.27 -5.03 5.94
N LYS A 32 -8.22 -5.52 7.18
CA LYS A 32 -9.35 -6.20 7.82
C LYS A 32 -9.85 -7.34 6.91
N GLU A 33 -11.10 -7.28 6.48
CA GLU A 33 -11.76 -8.28 5.63
C GLU A 33 -11.82 -7.84 4.15
N SER A 34 -11.14 -6.75 3.78
CA SER A 34 -11.12 -6.20 2.42
C SER A 34 -9.72 -6.24 1.83
N ILE A 35 -9.65 -6.28 0.49
CA ILE A 35 -8.41 -6.01 -0.23
C ILE A 35 -8.16 -4.50 -0.24
N ALA A 36 -6.95 -4.11 0.13
CA ALA A 36 -6.46 -2.75 0.02
C ALA A 36 -5.48 -2.59 -1.14
N LEU A 37 -5.67 -1.54 -1.91
CA LEU A 37 -4.74 -1.03 -2.90
C LEU A 37 -4.08 0.23 -2.34
N ILE A 38 -2.75 0.21 -2.25
CA ILE A 38 -1.93 1.29 -1.71
C ILE A 38 -1.24 1.96 -2.90
N VAL A 39 -1.48 3.25 -3.08
CA VAL A 39 -0.94 4.04 -4.20
C VAL A 39 -0.03 5.13 -3.65
N TYR A 40 1.16 5.27 -4.23
CA TYR A 40 2.14 6.27 -3.79
C TYR A 40 3.13 6.62 -4.90
N HIS A 41 3.82 7.75 -4.76
CA HIS A 41 4.89 8.14 -5.68
C HIS A 41 6.25 7.67 -5.18
N LEU A 42 6.91 6.80 -5.94
CA LEU A 42 8.17 6.17 -5.52
C LEU A 42 9.32 7.18 -5.36
N LYS A 43 9.34 8.22 -6.20
CA LYS A 43 10.45 9.17 -6.29
C LYS A 43 10.34 10.35 -5.31
N GLU A 44 9.26 10.46 -4.56
CA GLU A 44 9.09 11.56 -3.61
C GLU A 44 9.88 11.29 -2.33
N VAL A 45 10.53 12.33 -1.80
CA VAL A 45 11.27 12.28 -0.54
C VAL A 45 10.29 12.03 0.61
N ASP A 46 9.24 12.84 0.63
CA ASP A 46 8.12 12.72 1.54
C ASP A 46 6.98 12.02 0.81
N LYS A 47 6.64 10.80 1.23
CA LYS A 47 5.67 9.97 0.53
C LYS A 47 4.29 10.08 1.17
N ILE A 48 3.28 10.24 0.33
CA ILE A 48 1.88 10.09 0.69
C ILE A 48 1.38 8.76 0.12
N PHE A 49 0.70 7.98 0.96
CA PHE A 49 0.13 6.68 0.61
C PHE A 49 -1.38 6.77 0.63
N ASP A 50 -1.99 6.74 -0.55
CA ASP A 50 -3.43 6.66 -0.71
C ASP A 50 -3.90 5.22 -0.55
N ILE A 51 -4.79 4.99 0.40
CA ILE A 51 -5.33 3.67 0.74
C ILE A 51 -6.73 3.55 0.16
N TRP A 52 -6.89 2.62 -0.77
CA TRP A 52 -8.17 2.29 -1.39
C TRP A 52 -8.59 0.90 -0.95
N VAL A 53 -9.86 0.71 -0.58
CA VAL A 53 -10.38 -0.61 -0.18
C VAL A 53 -11.53 -1.02 -1.09
N THR A 54 -11.62 -2.30 -1.41
CA THR A 54 -12.76 -2.83 -2.15
C THR A 54 -13.95 -3.09 -1.22
N LYS A 55 -15.16 -2.74 -1.69
CA LYS A 55 -16.43 -3.18 -1.10
C LYS A 55 -16.75 -4.63 -1.47
N GLU A 56 -16.45 -5.03 -2.71
CA GLU A 56 -16.85 -6.32 -3.29
C GLU A 56 -15.83 -6.77 -4.34
N LEU A 57 -15.47 -8.06 -4.32
CA LEU A 57 -14.58 -8.64 -5.32
C LEU A 57 -15.33 -9.00 -6.61
N GLY A 58 -14.72 -8.75 -7.76
CA GLY A 58 -15.34 -9.01 -9.05
C GLY A 58 -16.40 -7.98 -9.48
N GLY A 59 -16.54 -6.88 -8.74
CA GLY A 59 -17.38 -5.73 -9.09
C GLY A 59 -16.76 -4.83 -10.17
N ASN A 60 -17.36 -3.66 -10.40
CA ASN A 60 -16.85 -2.64 -11.33
C ASN A 60 -15.81 -1.70 -10.67
N GLY A 61 -15.26 -0.74 -11.42
CA GLY A 61 -14.23 0.20 -10.92
C GLY A 61 -14.71 1.06 -9.73
N ASP A 62 -16.02 1.27 -9.62
CA ASP A 62 -16.67 2.01 -8.53
C ASP A 62 -16.76 1.21 -7.22
N SER A 63 -16.31 -0.06 -7.24
CA SER A 63 -16.28 -0.92 -6.06
C SER A 63 -15.17 -0.54 -5.07
N TRP A 64 -14.26 0.36 -5.48
CA TRP A 64 -13.21 0.88 -4.63
C TRP A 64 -13.61 2.18 -3.94
N ILE A 65 -13.23 2.32 -2.68
CA ILE A 65 -13.37 3.56 -1.91
C ILE A 65 -11.99 3.99 -1.43
N LYS A 66 -11.64 5.25 -1.63
CA LYS A 66 -10.49 5.85 -0.94
C LYS A 66 -10.81 5.95 0.55
N LEU A 67 -10.16 5.12 1.37
CA LEU A 67 -10.35 5.07 2.80
C LEU A 67 -9.65 6.24 3.50
N SER A 68 -8.38 6.48 3.14
CA SER A 68 -7.56 7.52 3.74
C SER A 68 -6.30 7.79 2.91
N SER A 69 -5.57 8.84 3.28
CA SER A 69 -4.20 9.11 2.84
C SER A 69 -3.30 9.13 4.08
N ILE A 70 -2.20 8.39 4.05
CA ILE A 70 -1.20 8.35 5.12
C ILE A 70 0.03 9.14 4.70
N GLY A 71 0.51 10.01 5.58
CA GLY A 71 1.69 10.84 5.37
C GLY A 71 1.38 12.34 5.36
N PRO A 72 2.33 13.18 4.91
CA PRO A 72 3.64 12.80 4.35
C PRO A 72 4.54 12.07 5.34
N LEU A 73 5.20 11.00 4.89
CA LEU A 73 6.22 10.28 5.66
C LEU A 73 7.59 10.40 4.97
N SER A 74 8.59 10.84 5.72
CA SER A 74 9.98 10.93 5.25
C SER A 74 10.76 9.63 5.50
N GLN A 75 11.83 9.40 4.75
CA GLN A 75 12.75 8.26 4.93
C GLN A 75 12.09 6.88 4.82
N VAL A 76 11.01 6.78 4.04
CA VAL A 76 10.32 5.52 3.74
C VAL A 76 10.44 5.18 2.27
N GLU A 77 10.60 3.89 1.95
CA GLU A 77 10.82 3.39 0.59
C GLU A 77 9.54 2.85 -0.03
N ARG A 78 8.94 1.84 0.62
CA ARG A 78 7.75 1.17 0.11
C ARG A 78 6.86 0.63 1.23
N PRO A 79 5.55 0.51 0.99
CA PRO A 79 4.67 -0.21 1.89
C PRO A 79 4.90 -1.71 1.77
N LEU A 80 4.76 -2.41 2.89
CA LEU A 80 4.79 -3.86 3.00
C LEU A 80 3.41 -4.42 3.38
N GLY A 81 2.49 -3.58 3.83
CA GLY A 81 1.10 -3.93 4.10
C GLY A 81 0.60 -3.34 5.42
N PHE A 82 -0.38 -4.01 6.02
CA PHE A 82 -0.92 -3.65 7.33
C PHE A 82 -0.74 -4.81 8.32
N TRP A 83 -0.45 -4.48 9.57
CA TRP A 83 -0.36 -5.44 10.67
C TRP A 83 -1.00 -4.84 11.92
N ASN A 84 -2.02 -5.50 12.47
CA ASN A 84 -2.74 -5.04 13.68
C ASN A 84 -3.19 -3.56 13.64
N GLY A 85 -3.56 -3.05 12.47
CA GLY A 85 -3.97 -1.65 12.28
C GLY A 85 -2.82 -0.67 12.09
N GLU A 86 -1.58 -1.09 12.33
CA GLU A 86 -0.37 -0.34 12.02
C GLU A 86 0.01 -0.55 10.53
N PHE A 87 0.59 0.50 9.95
CA PHE A 87 1.07 0.49 8.58
C PHE A 87 2.53 0.04 8.54
N MET A 88 2.76 -1.07 7.84
CA MET A 88 4.06 -1.71 7.79
C MET A 88 4.83 -1.22 6.57
N LEU A 89 6.03 -0.68 6.80
CA LEU A 89 6.83 0.01 5.80
C LEU A 89 8.29 -0.47 5.84
N GLU A 90 8.96 -0.42 4.69
CA GLU A 90 10.42 -0.45 4.63
C GLU A 90 10.93 1.00 4.67
N ASN A 91 11.86 1.30 5.59
CA ASN A 91 12.52 2.60 5.63
C ASN A 91 13.71 2.68 4.65
N SER A 92 14.31 3.86 4.47
CA SER A 92 15.46 4.06 3.58
C SER A 92 16.73 3.31 4.03
N SER A 93 16.80 2.89 5.28
CA SER A 93 17.83 1.99 5.83
C SER A 93 17.56 0.51 5.57
N SER A 94 16.51 0.19 4.81
CA SER A 94 16.02 -1.18 4.55
C SER A 94 15.55 -1.91 5.81
N GLU A 95 15.11 -1.18 6.84
CA GLU A 95 14.56 -1.74 8.06
C GLU A 95 13.03 -1.75 8.02
N LEU A 96 12.45 -2.74 8.71
CA LEU A 96 11.02 -2.85 8.92
C LEU A 96 10.59 -1.88 10.02
N ILE A 97 9.68 -0.97 9.68
CA ILE A 97 9.04 -0.07 10.63
C ILE A 97 7.52 -0.27 10.62
N LEU A 98 6.90 -0.02 11.78
CA LEU A 98 5.46 0.09 11.96
C LEU A 98 5.11 1.54 12.23
N TYR A 99 4.17 2.08 11.48
CA TYR A 99 3.60 3.41 11.68
C TYR A 99 2.16 3.28 12.16
N ASP A 100 1.81 3.85 13.30
CA ASP A 100 0.42 3.93 13.75
C ASP A 100 -0.23 5.22 13.20
N PRO A 101 -1.23 5.13 12.31
CA PRO A 101 -1.88 6.31 11.76
C PRO A 101 -2.64 7.16 12.79
N SER A 102 -3.00 6.59 13.94
CA SER A 102 -3.80 7.25 14.98
C SER A 102 -2.93 8.11 15.89
N SER A 103 -1.81 7.56 16.36
CA SER A 103 -0.85 8.25 17.23
C SER A 103 0.27 8.95 16.46
N GLN A 104 0.46 8.60 15.19
CA GLN A 104 1.59 9.02 14.34
C GLN A 104 2.96 8.52 14.84
N GLU A 105 2.97 7.54 15.73
CA GLU A 105 4.20 6.93 16.23
C GLU A 105 4.83 5.99 15.20
N ILE A 106 6.17 5.97 15.17
CA ILE A 106 6.97 5.04 14.38
C ILE A 106 7.74 4.12 15.31
N LYS A 107 7.63 2.82 15.08
CA LYS A 107 8.38 1.77 15.78
C LYS A 107 9.28 1.05 14.80
N ASN A 108 10.59 1.06 15.05
CA ASN A 108 11.54 0.24 14.31
C ASN A 108 11.63 -1.14 14.98
N LEU A 109 11.46 -2.20 14.19
CA LEU A 109 11.50 -3.58 14.70
C LEU A 109 12.91 -4.19 14.69
N GLY A 110 13.92 -3.48 14.19
CA GLY A 110 15.30 -3.96 14.07
C GLY A 110 15.47 -5.09 13.05
N ILE A 111 14.46 -5.33 12.21
CA ILE A 111 14.49 -6.35 11.15
C ILE A 111 14.94 -5.68 9.86
N GLN A 112 16.07 -6.13 9.32
CA GLN A 112 16.60 -5.59 8.07
C GLN A 112 16.25 -6.50 6.88
N GLY A 113 15.67 -5.91 5.84
CA GLY A 113 15.37 -6.59 4.59
C GLY A 113 16.66 -6.89 3.82
N LYS A 114 16.85 -8.15 3.44
CA LYS A 114 17.90 -8.52 2.48
C LYS A 114 17.43 -8.18 1.07
N ARG A 115 18.05 -7.18 0.44
CA ARG A 115 17.92 -6.95 -1.00
C ARG A 115 18.92 -7.82 -1.74
N GLU A 116 18.63 -9.12 -1.85
CA GLU A 116 19.33 -9.94 -2.84
C GLU A 116 18.76 -9.55 -4.21
N ARG A 117 19.58 -8.89 -5.04
CA ARG A 117 19.26 -8.74 -6.47
C ARG A 117 19.19 -10.16 -7.01
N VAL A 118 17.99 -10.60 -7.37
CA VAL A 118 17.85 -11.76 -8.27
C VAL A 118 18.32 -11.24 -9.63
N GLU A 119 19.58 -11.52 -9.93
CA GLU A 119 20.16 -11.38 -11.28
C GLU A 119 19.55 -12.40 -12.24
#